data_AF-A0A524ADZ7-F1
#
_entry.id   AF-A0A524ADZ7-F1
#
_cell.length_a   1.000
_cell.length_b   1.000
_cell.length_c   1.000
_cell.angle_alpha   90.00
_cell.angle_beta   90.00
_cell.angle_gamma   90.00
#
_symmetry.space_group_name_H-M   'P 1'
#
loop_
_entity.id
_entity.type
_entity.pdbx_description
1 polymer ?
#
loop_
_entity_poly.entity_id
_entity_poly.type
_entity_poly.pdbx_seq_one_letter_code
_entity_poly.pdbx_strand_id
1 'polypeptide(L)'
;MDQRARKPKDRDFIETKEGMFFCVTGYLHPPDKYTAYLKYSPAPVGKWKSGEIYYRRELEYYHVGKVADTIAYLERNYPHYVHYCPVRGIQFSMIPQGYLRKYYLPEQRLKEILETPRDPLEEEVCAFVTEIIACTGIKEEDFGITGSILLGIHNPEFSDIDLLVYGLENAQKVRTAMKEGRSAKIRAVTGKALEEWCASVVKHFPLSYEEARYFAGRRWNYGFFRGRYFSIHPTKKNDEIGENYGDRIYREKGVARIRAIVSDASES
;
A
#
# COMPACT_ATOMS: atom_id res chain seq x y z
N MET A 1 -7.16 -18.48 -12.61
CA MET A 1 -7.87 -18.49 -11.32
C MET A 1 -9.25 -17.88 -11.53
N ASP A 2 -10.30 -18.53 -11.05
CA ASP A 2 -11.65 -17.96 -11.06
C ASP A 2 -11.64 -16.66 -10.24
N GLN A 3 -11.92 -15.53 -10.90
CA GLN A 3 -11.95 -14.21 -10.27
C GLN A 3 -12.96 -14.13 -9.12
N ARG A 4 -13.92 -15.08 -9.03
CA ARG A 4 -14.91 -15.16 -7.96
C ARG A 4 -14.36 -15.61 -6.59
N ALA A 5 -13.16 -16.19 -6.52
CA ALA A 5 -12.58 -16.70 -5.26
C ALA A 5 -11.60 -15.73 -4.57
N ARG A 6 -11.29 -14.57 -5.18
CA ARG A 6 -10.26 -13.66 -4.67
C ARG A 6 -10.83 -12.70 -3.64
N LYS A 7 -10.34 -12.78 -2.40
CA LYS A 7 -10.70 -11.83 -1.34
C LYS A 7 -10.08 -10.45 -1.63
N PRO A 8 -10.74 -9.34 -1.26
CA PRO A 8 -10.13 -8.01 -1.26
C PRO A 8 -8.88 -7.99 -0.38
N LYS A 9 -7.87 -7.23 -0.79
CA LYS A 9 -6.55 -7.19 -0.13
C LYS A 9 -6.13 -5.75 0.14
N ASP A 10 -5.31 -5.61 1.18
CA ASP A 10 -4.62 -4.35 1.44
C ASP A 10 -3.88 -3.89 0.18
N ARG A 11 -3.99 -2.59 -0.15
CA ARG A 11 -3.35 -1.95 -1.32
C ARG A 11 -3.88 -2.36 -2.69
N ASP A 12 -5.03 -3.01 -2.73
CA ASP A 12 -5.88 -2.91 -3.91
C ASP A 12 -6.40 -1.48 -4.08
N PHE A 13 -6.93 -1.18 -5.26
CA PHE A 13 -7.53 0.11 -5.52
C PHE A 13 -8.95 0.00 -6.04
N ILE A 14 -9.76 0.98 -5.68
CA ILE A 14 -11.12 1.13 -6.13
C ILE A 14 -11.29 2.52 -6.73
N GLU A 15 -11.88 2.59 -7.91
CA GLU A 15 -12.37 3.83 -8.51
C GLU A 15 -13.88 3.93 -8.30
N THR A 16 -14.33 5.08 -7.79
CA THR A 16 -15.77 5.37 -7.65
C THR A 16 -16.34 6.03 -8.89
N LYS A 17 -17.66 6.19 -8.95
CA LYS A 17 -18.37 6.86 -10.06
C LYS A 17 -17.91 8.31 -10.28
N GLU A 18 -17.42 8.98 -9.24
CA GLU A 18 -16.86 10.33 -9.31
C GLU A 18 -15.41 10.35 -9.85
N GLY A 19 -14.81 9.19 -10.14
CA GLY A 19 -13.41 9.07 -10.57
C GLY A 19 -12.40 9.20 -9.43
N MET A 20 -12.82 9.10 -8.17
CA MET A 20 -11.92 9.10 -7.02
C MET A 20 -11.29 7.72 -6.83
N PHE A 21 -10.00 7.68 -6.49
CA PHE A 21 -9.27 6.45 -6.20
C PHE A 21 -9.09 6.24 -4.70
N PHE A 22 -9.58 5.10 -4.22
CA PHE A 22 -9.50 4.63 -2.85
C PHE A 22 -8.54 3.45 -2.74
N CYS A 23 -7.66 3.49 -1.75
CA CYS A 23 -6.74 2.41 -1.43
C CYS A 23 -7.39 1.49 -0.39
N VAL A 24 -7.62 0.22 -0.75
CA VAL A 24 -8.21 -0.78 0.14
C VAL A 24 -7.29 -0.99 1.35
N THR A 25 -7.88 -1.07 2.54
CA THR A 25 -7.15 -1.12 3.82
C THR A 25 -7.50 -2.37 4.61
N GLY A 26 -6.49 -3.18 4.89
CA GLY A 26 -6.64 -4.45 5.58
C GLY A 26 -7.42 -5.49 4.78
N TYR A 27 -7.91 -6.52 5.48
CA TYR A 27 -8.56 -7.70 4.87
C TYR A 27 -10.00 -7.92 5.33
N LEU A 28 -10.47 -7.16 6.33
CA LEU A 28 -11.82 -7.29 6.89
C LEU A 28 -12.72 -6.19 6.31
N HIS A 29 -13.68 -6.60 5.49
CA HIS A 29 -14.59 -5.67 4.80
C HIS A 29 -16.04 -6.07 5.10
N PRO A 30 -16.95 -5.11 5.34
CA PRO A 30 -18.38 -5.42 5.42
C PRO A 30 -18.87 -6.13 4.15
N PRO A 31 -19.90 -6.99 4.21
CA PRO A 31 -20.33 -7.81 3.07
C PRO A 31 -20.63 -7.03 1.77
N ASP A 32 -21.08 -5.78 1.89
CA ASP A 32 -21.54 -4.93 0.79
C ASP A 32 -20.63 -3.70 0.53
N LYS A 33 -19.49 -3.57 1.23
CA LYS A 33 -18.61 -2.40 1.16
C LYS A 33 -17.15 -2.78 1.21
N TYR A 34 -16.29 -1.88 0.74
CA TYR A 34 -14.84 -2.00 0.93
C TYR A 34 -14.33 -0.92 1.87
N THR A 35 -13.72 -1.33 2.99
CA THR A 35 -12.93 -0.42 3.84
C THR A 35 -11.70 0.06 3.06
N ALA A 36 -11.63 1.35 2.76
CA ALA A 36 -10.58 1.94 1.92
C ALA A 36 -10.46 3.45 2.18
N TYR A 37 -9.26 4.03 2.19
CA TYR A 37 -9.07 5.48 2.35
C TYR A 37 -8.94 6.19 1.00
N LEU A 38 -9.42 7.44 0.91
CA LEU A 38 -9.28 8.27 -0.29
C LEU A 38 -7.81 8.64 -0.49
N LYS A 39 -7.23 8.25 -1.63
CA LYS A 39 -5.83 8.54 -1.95
C LYS A 39 -5.69 9.59 -3.04
N TYR A 40 -6.53 9.54 -4.07
CA TYR A 40 -6.51 10.49 -5.17
C TYR A 40 -7.91 10.94 -5.56
N SER A 41 -8.05 12.22 -5.88
CA SER A 41 -9.27 12.78 -6.46
C SER A 41 -8.95 13.45 -7.80
N PRO A 42 -9.88 13.44 -8.77
CA PRO A 42 -9.76 14.27 -9.96
C PRO A 42 -9.54 15.74 -9.59
N ALA A 43 -8.70 16.41 -10.36
CA ALA A 43 -8.32 17.80 -10.14
C ALA A 43 -8.13 18.51 -11.49
N PRO A 44 -8.29 19.84 -11.54
CA PRO A 44 -8.02 20.61 -12.76
C PRO A 44 -6.54 20.59 -13.15
N VAL A 45 -5.66 20.47 -12.16
CA VAL A 45 -4.19 20.38 -12.32
C VAL A 45 -3.64 19.37 -11.32
N GLY A 46 -2.54 18.70 -11.67
CA GLY A 46 -1.94 17.71 -10.80
C GLY A 46 -0.68 17.10 -11.37
N LYS A 47 0.11 16.45 -10.51
CA LYS A 47 1.32 15.72 -10.92
C LYS A 47 1.00 14.37 -11.55
N TRP A 48 -0.10 13.76 -11.13
CA TRP A 48 -0.57 12.47 -11.63
C TRP A 48 -1.64 12.70 -12.69
N LYS A 49 -1.61 11.93 -13.78
CA LYS A 49 -2.51 12.11 -14.94
C LYS A 49 -2.85 10.75 -15.55
N SER A 50 -4.09 10.56 -15.97
CA SER A 50 -4.48 9.48 -16.89
C SER A 50 -5.33 10.06 -18.02
N GLY A 51 -4.86 9.91 -19.26
CA GLY A 51 -5.44 10.60 -20.41
C GLY A 51 -5.40 12.11 -20.21
N GLU A 52 -6.57 12.76 -20.23
CA GLU A 52 -6.70 14.20 -19.98
C GLU A 52 -7.06 14.58 -18.53
N ILE A 53 -7.25 13.60 -17.65
CA ILE A 53 -7.68 13.84 -16.27
C ILE A 53 -6.45 13.93 -15.37
N TYR A 54 -6.30 15.06 -14.67
CA TYR A 54 -5.31 15.21 -13.60
C TYR A 54 -5.85 14.75 -12.26
N TYR A 55 -4.95 14.33 -11.37
CA TYR A 55 -5.26 13.87 -10.04
C TYR A 55 -4.42 14.58 -8.99
N ARG A 56 -5.06 14.94 -7.88
CA ARG A 56 -4.41 15.38 -6.65
C ARG A 56 -4.35 14.21 -5.66
N ARG A 57 -3.22 14.04 -4.99
CA ARG A 57 -3.10 13.12 -3.85
C ARG A 57 -3.66 13.80 -2.59
N GLU A 58 -4.62 13.16 -1.92
CA GLU A 58 -5.27 13.74 -0.72
C GLU A 58 -4.48 13.49 0.56
N LEU A 59 -3.57 12.52 0.54
CA LEU A 59 -2.63 12.24 1.64
C LEU A 59 -1.22 12.71 1.24
N GLU A 60 -0.86 13.91 1.66
CA GLU A 60 0.49 14.46 1.43
C GLU A 60 1.57 13.60 2.12
N TYR A 61 1.26 13.11 3.32
CA TYR A 61 2.04 12.13 4.07
C TYR A 61 1.11 11.18 4.84
N TYR A 62 1.56 9.95 5.04
CA TYR A 62 0.78 8.90 5.70
C TYR A 62 0.78 9.12 7.22
N HIS A 63 -0.18 9.92 7.70
CA HIS A 63 -0.44 10.16 9.12
C HIS A 63 -1.92 9.97 9.42
N VAL A 64 -2.26 9.40 10.59
CA VAL A 64 -3.65 9.12 10.98
C VAL A 64 -4.51 10.38 10.95
N GLY A 65 -3.96 11.53 11.37
CA GLY A 65 -4.63 12.83 11.24
C GLY A 65 -4.96 13.22 9.80
N LYS A 66 -4.10 12.87 8.81
CA LYS A 66 -4.41 13.11 7.40
C LYS A 66 -5.49 12.18 6.87
N VAL A 67 -5.53 10.94 7.34
CA VAL A 67 -6.66 10.05 7.07
C VAL A 67 -7.95 10.63 7.67
N ALA A 68 -7.91 11.18 8.89
CA ALA A 68 -9.04 11.87 9.50
C ALA A 68 -9.51 13.09 8.68
N ASP A 69 -8.58 13.90 8.17
CA ASP A 69 -8.89 15.02 7.26
C ASP A 69 -9.65 14.52 6.02
N THR A 70 -9.21 13.41 5.41
CA THR A 70 -9.91 12.81 4.25
C THR A 70 -11.30 12.28 4.61
N ILE A 71 -11.47 11.70 5.81
CA ILE A 71 -12.78 11.22 6.28
C ILE A 71 -13.73 12.40 6.48
N ALA A 72 -13.27 13.49 7.10
CA ALA A 72 -14.08 14.70 7.31
C ALA A 72 -14.49 15.35 5.97
N TYR A 73 -13.57 15.37 4.99
CA TYR A 73 -13.88 15.79 3.63
C TYR A 73 -14.97 14.93 2.99
N LEU A 74 -14.83 13.60 3.06
CA LEU A 74 -15.83 12.67 2.52
C LEU A 74 -17.17 12.82 3.24
N GLU A 75 -17.18 12.97 4.56
CA GLU A 75 -18.43 13.13 5.32
C GLU A 75 -19.20 14.39 4.90
N ARG A 76 -18.51 15.49 4.60
CA ARG A 76 -19.15 16.72 4.11
C ARG A 76 -19.65 16.63 2.66
N ASN A 77 -18.87 16.01 1.78
CA ASN A 77 -19.10 16.11 0.32
C ASN A 77 -19.69 14.84 -0.29
N TYR A 78 -19.39 13.68 0.29
CA TYR A 78 -19.78 12.34 -0.17
C TYR A 78 -20.16 11.44 1.04
N PRO A 79 -21.17 11.83 1.85
CA PRO A 79 -21.48 11.17 3.12
C PRO A 79 -21.79 9.68 2.97
N HIS A 80 -22.26 9.25 1.79
CA HIS A 80 -22.51 7.84 1.46
C HIS A 80 -21.25 6.96 1.44
N TYR A 81 -20.04 7.53 1.53
CA TYR A 81 -18.78 6.80 1.67
C TYR A 81 -18.31 6.66 3.11
N VAL A 82 -18.88 7.38 4.08
CA VAL A 82 -18.43 7.34 5.49
C VAL A 82 -19.44 6.58 6.33
N HIS A 83 -18.96 5.53 7.02
CA HIS A 83 -19.81 4.63 7.78
C HIS A 83 -19.21 4.32 9.15
N TYR A 84 -20.08 4.09 10.13
CA TYR A 84 -19.67 3.52 11.41
C TYR A 84 -19.39 2.01 11.26
N CYS A 85 -18.23 1.57 11.73
CA CYS A 85 -17.81 0.18 11.74
C CYS A 85 -18.21 -0.49 13.07
N PRO A 86 -19.27 -1.31 13.15
CA PRO A 86 -19.62 -1.96 14.40
C PRO A 86 -18.57 -2.99 14.85
N VAL A 87 -17.79 -3.54 13.92
CA VAL A 87 -16.72 -4.50 14.21
C VAL A 87 -15.50 -3.84 14.84
N ARG A 88 -15.10 -2.66 14.37
CA ARG A 88 -13.89 -1.96 14.85
C ARG A 88 -14.18 -0.85 15.87
N GLY A 89 -15.44 -0.43 15.99
CA GLY A 89 -15.85 0.67 16.86
C GLY A 89 -15.40 2.05 16.37
N ILE A 90 -15.17 2.25 15.07
CA ILE A 90 -14.65 3.50 14.48
C ILE A 90 -15.52 3.96 13.31
N GLN A 91 -15.53 5.27 13.04
CA GLN A 91 -16.04 5.82 11.79
C GLN A 91 -14.91 5.83 10.75
N PHE A 92 -15.20 5.32 9.54
CA PHE A 92 -14.20 5.23 8.48
C PHE A 92 -14.85 5.24 7.10
N SER A 93 -14.05 5.46 6.06
CA SER A 93 -14.52 5.35 4.69
C SER A 93 -14.73 3.88 4.28
N MET A 94 -15.96 3.55 3.92
CA MET A 94 -16.39 2.22 3.47
C MET A 94 -17.20 2.38 2.19
N ILE A 95 -16.61 2.00 1.07
CA ILE A 95 -17.15 2.30 -0.26
C ILE A 95 -18.18 1.23 -0.63
N PRO A 96 -19.47 1.57 -0.78
CA PRO A 96 -20.48 0.58 -1.17
C PRO A 96 -20.24 0.05 -2.57
N GLN A 97 -20.42 -1.25 -2.76
CA GLN A 97 -20.20 -1.93 -4.05
C GLN A 97 -20.97 -1.27 -5.21
N GLY A 98 -22.18 -0.74 -4.95
CA GLY A 98 -22.99 -0.05 -5.96
C GLY A 98 -22.43 1.28 -6.49
N TYR A 99 -21.39 1.82 -5.86
CA TYR A 99 -20.70 3.06 -6.26
C TYR A 99 -19.35 2.79 -6.95
N LEU A 100 -18.97 1.53 -7.13
CA LEU A 100 -17.76 1.18 -7.84
C LEU A 100 -17.93 1.43 -9.33
N ARG A 101 -16.97 2.15 -9.90
CA ARG A 101 -16.73 2.18 -11.34
C ARG A 101 -15.79 1.06 -11.75
N LYS A 102 -14.71 0.86 -10.99
CA LYS A 102 -13.70 -0.17 -11.29
C LYS A 102 -12.99 -0.64 -10.03
N TYR A 103 -12.65 -1.93 -10.01
CA TYR A 103 -11.75 -2.53 -9.04
C TYR A 103 -10.41 -2.84 -9.72
N TYR A 104 -9.31 -2.40 -9.12
CA TYR A 104 -7.96 -2.54 -9.66
C TYR A 104 -7.21 -3.63 -8.90
N LEU A 105 -6.74 -4.64 -9.66
CA LEU A 105 -6.05 -5.82 -9.14
C LEU A 105 -4.53 -5.69 -9.37
N PRO A 106 -3.71 -5.59 -8.30
CA PRO A 106 -2.25 -5.46 -8.40
C PRO A 106 -1.57 -6.56 -9.23
N GLU A 107 -1.98 -7.81 -9.04
CA GLU A 107 -1.42 -8.97 -9.74
C GLU A 107 -1.72 -8.94 -11.24
N GLN A 108 -2.94 -8.52 -11.61
CA GLN A 108 -3.33 -8.43 -13.01
C GLN A 108 -2.55 -7.33 -13.71
N ARG A 109 -2.45 -6.16 -13.07
CA ARG A 109 -1.72 -5.03 -13.65
C ARG A 109 -0.23 -5.32 -13.79
N LEU A 110 0.38 -6.01 -12.81
CA LEU A 110 1.77 -6.41 -12.96
C LEU A 110 1.95 -7.36 -14.15
N LYS A 111 1.08 -8.37 -14.29
CA LYS A 111 1.11 -9.27 -15.45
C LYS A 111 1.02 -8.52 -16.78
N GLU A 112 0.11 -7.55 -16.89
CA GLU A 112 -0.01 -6.71 -18.09
C GLU A 112 1.29 -5.95 -18.41
N ILE A 113 1.99 -5.44 -17.40
CA ILE A 113 3.28 -4.74 -17.54
C ILE A 113 4.38 -5.69 -18.00
N LEU A 114 4.44 -6.90 -17.42
CA LEU A 114 5.46 -7.89 -17.77
C LEU A 114 5.28 -8.42 -19.20
N GLU A 115 4.04 -8.53 -19.68
CA GLU A 115 3.74 -8.91 -21.06
C GLU A 115 3.99 -7.77 -22.06
N THR A 116 3.64 -6.53 -21.72
CA THR A 116 3.77 -5.39 -22.63
C THR A 116 4.01 -4.08 -21.86
N PRO A 117 5.27 -3.77 -21.50
CA PRO A 117 5.59 -2.50 -20.86
C PRO A 117 5.40 -1.36 -21.87
N ARG A 118 4.83 -0.24 -21.40
CA ARG A 118 4.39 0.86 -22.27
C ARG A 118 5.25 2.12 -22.15
N ASP A 119 6.11 2.19 -21.16
CA ASP A 119 7.00 3.31 -20.92
C ASP A 119 8.26 2.88 -20.12
N PRO A 120 9.26 3.77 -19.98
CA PRO A 120 10.50 3.43 -19.29
C PRO A 120 10.34 3.02 -17.82
N LEU A 121 9.32 3.52 -17.11
CA LEU A 121 9.10 3.10 -15.72
C LEU A 121 8.52 1.68 -15.65
N GLU A 122 7.64 1.32 -16.58
CA GLU A 122 7.15 -0.06 -16.71
C GLU A 122 8.29 -1.03 -17.09
N GLU A 123 9.22 -0.62 -17.96
CA GLU A 123 10.43 -1.40 -18.25
C GLU A 123 11.33 -1.57 -17.00
N GLU A 124 11.48 -0.51 -16.19
CA GLU A 124 12.16 -0.57 -14.90
C GLU A 124 11.46 -1.54 -13.94
N VAL A 125 10.13 -1.58 -13.91
CA VAL A 125 9.34 -2.55 -13.12
C VAL A 125 9.64 -3.98 -13.57
N CYS A 126 9.64 -4.27 -14.88
CA CYS A 126 9.98 -5.60 -15.40
C CYS A 126 11.38 -6.04 -14.96
N ALA A 127 12.36 -5.14 -15.09
CA ALA A 127 13.73 -5.40 -14.68
C ALA A 127 13.84 -5.60 -13.16
N PHE A 128 13.08 -4.84 -12.36
CA PHE A 128 13.08 -4.96 -10.91
C PHE A 128 12.50 -6.30 -10.45
N VAL A 129 11.35 -6.70 -10.99
CA VAL A 129 10.70 -7.99 -10.67
C VAL A 129 11.60 -9.15 -11.06
N THR A 130 12.21 -9.10 -12.25
CA THR A 130 13.20 -10.11 -12.69
C THR A 130 14.36 -10.25 -11.71
N GLU A 131 14.88 -9.12 -11.21
CA GLU A 131 15.98 -9.12 -10.23
C GLU A 131 15.55 -9.74 -8.89
N ILE A 132 14.35 -9.40 -8.39
CA ILE A 132 13.82 -9.96 -7.15
C ILE A 132 13.60 -11.47 -7.29
N ILE A 133 13.04 -11.93 -8.41
CA ILE A 133 12.88 -13.36 -8.71
C ILE A 133 14.23 -14.06 -8.69
N ALA A 134 15.25 -13.51 -9.37
CA ALA A 134 16.59 -14.09 -9.38
C ALA A 134 17.21 -14.21 -7.98
N CYS A 135 16.95 -13.25 -7.08
CA CYS A 135 17.48 -13.25 -5.72
C CYS A 135 16.76 -14.20 -4.75
N THR A 136 15.50 -14.55 -5.05
CA THR A 136 14.58 -15.17 -4.08
C THR A 136 13.98 -16.49 -4.53
N GLY A 137 13.94 -16.76 -5.84
CA GLY A 137 13.26 -17.91 -6.43
C GLY A 137 11.73 -17.85 -6.33
N ILE A 138 11.15 -16.71 -5.94
CA ILE A 138 9.69 -16.53 -5.87
C ILE A 138 9.12 -16.50 -7.29
N LYS A 139 7.93 -17.07 -7.48
CA LYS A 139 7.25 -17.06 -8.77
C LYS A 139 6.66 -15.69 -9.08
N GLU A 140 6.62 -15.34 -10.36
CA GLU A 140 6.01 -14.10 -10.84
C GLU A 140 4.56 -13.91 -10.36
N GLU A 141 3.77 -14.98 -10.32
CA GLU A 141 2.36 -14.99 -9.88
C GLU A 141 2.15 -14.59 -8.41
N ASP A 142 3.22 -14.58 -7.61
CA ASP A 142 3.21 -14.18 -6.19
C ASP A 142 3.55 -12.69 -6.00
N PHE A 143 3.60 -11.89 -7.07
CA PHE A 143 3.81 -10.45 -7.01
C PHE A 143 2.60 -9.65 -7.51
N GLY A 144 2.55 -8.39 -7.13
CA GLY A 144 1.63 -7.40 -7.70
C GLY A 144 2.26 -6.02 -7.70
N ILE A 145 1.66 -5.07 -8.42
CA ILE A 145 2.09 -3.66 -8.42
C ILE A 145 0.95 -2.78 -7.90
N THR A 146 1.23 -1.84 -7.01
CA THR A 146 0.22 -0.93 -6.45
C THR A 146 0.54 0.53 -6.77
N GLY A 147 -0.15 1.46 -6.11
CA GLY A 147 0.12 2.89 -6.20
C GLY A 147 -0.25 3.47 -7.57
N SER A 148 0.53 4.45 -8.03
CA SER A 148 0.23 5.14 -9.29
C SER A 148 0.40 4.26 -10.52
N ILE A 149 1.29 3.26 -10.46
CA ILE A 149 1.53 2.32 -11.57
C ILE A 149 0.33 1.39 -11.76
N LEU A 150 -0.27 0.93 -10.66
CA LEU A 150 -1.52 0.16 -10.70
C LEU A 150 -2.64 0.91 -11.41
N LEU A 151 -2.77 2.19 -11.06
CA LEU A 151 -3.82 3.06 -11.55
C LEU A 151 -3.58 3.57 -12.97
N GLY A 152 -2.36 3.42 -13.50
CA GLY A 152 -1.96 4.02 -14.78
C GLY A 152 -1.93 5.55 -14.74
N ILE A 153 -1.71 6.14 -13.57
CA ILE A 153 -1.58 7.59 -13.38
C ILE A 153 -0.14 8.04 -13.09
N HIS A 154 0.81 7.09 -13.18
CA HIS A 154 2.22 7.34 -12.89
C HIS A 154 2.83 8.27 -13.94
N ASN A 155 3.91 8.92 -13.53
CA ASN A 155 4.78 9.67 -14.41
C ASN A 155 6.17 9.01 -14.38
N PRO A 156 6.71 8.58 -15.53
CA PRO A 156 8.01 7.92 -15.59
C PRO A 156 9.18 8.70 -14.99
N GLU A 157 9.11 10.04 -14.99
CA GLU A 157 10.21 10.90 -14.52
C GLU A 157 10.40 10.87 -13.00
N PHE A 158 9.32 10.67 -12.22
CA PHE A 158 9.38 10.83 -10.76
C PHE A 158 8.64 9.77 -9.95
N SER A 159 7.81 8.93 -10.56
CA SER A 159 7.02 7.95 -9.78
C SER A 159 7.90 6.81 -9.29
N ASP A 160 7.70 6.42 -8.03
CA ASP A 160 8.40 5.30 -7.41
C ASP A 160 7.75 3.95 -7.82
N ILE A 161 8.44 2.85 -7.51
CA ILE A 161 7.90 1.49 -7.70
C ILE A 161 7.34 0.98 -6.37
N ASP A 162 6.03 0.74 -6.30
CA ASP A 162 5.37 0.13 -5.13
C ASP A 162 5.00 -1.33 -5.43
N LEU A 163 5.88 -2.27 -5.07
CA LEU A 163 5.71 -3.71 -5.33
C LEU A 163 4.99 -4.41 -4.17
N LEU A 164 4.06 -5.31 -4.47
CA LEU A 164 3.46 -6.24 -3.52
C LEU A 164 4.11 -7.62 -3.63
N VAL A 165 4.28 -8.28 -2.49
CA VAL A 165 4.70 -9.69 -2.38
C VAL A 165 3.65 -10.45 -1.63
N TYR A 166 3.05 -11.46 -2.26
CA TYR A 166 2.00 -12.27 -1.69
C TYR A 166 2.57 -13.47 -0.93
N GLY A 167 2.17 -13.63 0.33
CA GLY A 167 2.54 -14.78 1.17
C GLY A 167 3.60 -14.45 2.21
N LEU A 168 3.42 -14.93 3.44
CA LEU A 168 4.36 -14.75 4.55
C LEU A 168 5.74 -15.34 4.22
N GLU A 169 5.78 -16.57 3.71
CA GLU A 169 7.04 -17.24 3.34
C GLU A 169 7.78 -16.45 2.25
N ASN A 170 7.04 -15.96 1.25
CA ASN A 170 7.59 -15.15 0.16
C ASN A 170 8.12 -13.81 0.69
N ALA A 171 7.37 -13.13 1.56
CA ALA A 171 7.82 -11.89 2.21
C ALA A 171 9.11 -12.11 3.02
N GLN A 172 9.24 -13.24 3.72
CA GLN A 172 10.45 -13.61 4.44
C GLN A 172 11.64 -13.83 3.49
N LYS A 173 11.44 -14.53 2.36
CA LYS A 173 12.48 -14.71 1.33
C LYS A 173 12.98 -13.37 0.78
N VAL A 174 12.07 -12.43 0.45
CA VAL A 174 12.44 -11.09 0.00
C VAL A 174 13.18 -10.33 1.09
N ARG A 175 12.68 -10.35 2.33
CA ARG A 175 13.33 -9.71 3.48
C ARG A 175 14.77 -10.19 3.68
N THR A 176 14.99 -11.50 3.61
CA THR A 176 16.32 -12.09 3.71
C THR A 176 17.21 -11.63 2.55
N ALA A 177 16.72 -11.69 1.31
CA ALA A 177 17.48 -11.25 0.13
C ALA A 177 17.87 -9.76 0.19
N MET A 178 16.97 -8.89 0.68
CA MET A 178 17.25 -7.46 0.86
C MET A 178 18.30 -7.22 1.96
N LYS A 179 18.21 -7.93 3.09
CA LYS A 179 19.15 -7.78 4.21
C LYS A 179 20.55 -8.31 3.88
N GLU A 180 20.62 -9.40 3.14
CA GLU A 180 21.90 -9.99 2.71
C GLU A 180 22.53 -9.27 1.51
N GLY A 181 21.80 -8.32 0.90
CA GLY A 181 22.32 -7.53 -0.23
C GLY A 181 22.60 -8.39 -1.46
N ARG A 182 21.72 -9.37 -1.77
CA ARG A 182 21.94 -10.37 -2.83
C ARG A 182 22.01 -9.80 -4.26
N SER A 183 21.70 -8.51 -4.44
CA SER A 183 21.80 -7.81 -5.73
C SER A 183 22.61 -6.53 -5.60
N ALA A 184 23.61 -6.37 -6.45
CA ALA A 184 24.36 -5.11 -6.58
C ALA A 184 23.53 -3.97 -7.21
N LYS A 185 22.40 -4.28 -7.85
CA LYS A 185 21.51 -3.28 -8.48
C LYS A 185 20.55 -2.65 -7.47
N ILE A 186 20.40 -3.28 -6.31
CA ILE A 186 19.52 -2.85 -5.22
C ILE A 186 20.39 -2.22 -4.12
N ARG A 187 20.08 -0.98 -3.77
CA ARG A 187 20.78 -0.24 -2.71
C ARG A 187 19.81 0.10 -1.60
N ALA A 188 20.23 -0.12 -0.35
CA ALA A 188 19.48 0.33 0.81
C ALA A 188 19.39 1.86 0.87
N VAL A 189 18.41 2.39 1.60
CA VAL A 189 18.30 3.83 1.89
C VAL A 189 19.35 4.21 2.93
N THR A 190 20.39 4.93 2.50
CA THR A 190 21.52 5.33 3.37
C THR A 190 21.93 6.78 3.10
N GLY A 191 22.85 7.30 3.94
CA GLY A 191 23.41 8.65 3.79
C GLY A 191 22.34 9.75 3.82
N LYS A 192 22.47 10.72 2.91
CA LYS A 192 21.59 11.89 2.84
C LYS A 192 20.09 11.52 2.74
N ALA A 193 19.73 10.52 1.95
CA ALA A 193 18.33 10.10 1.80
C ALA A 193 17.74 9.57 3.11
N LEU A 194 18.56 8.90 3.92
CA LEU A 194 18.17 8.44 5.25
C LEU A 194 17.98 9.62 6.22
N GLU A 195 18.90 10.59 6.18
CA GLU A 195 18.84 11.79 7.01
C GLU A 195 17.62 12.65 6.70
N GLU A 196 17.32 12.86 5.41
CA GLU A 196 16.12 13.56 4.94
C GLU A 196 14.84 12.83 5.39
N TRP A 197 14.83 11.50 5.31
CA TRP A 197 13.70 10.72 5.80
C TRP A 197 13.52 10.87 7.31
N CYS A 198 14.58 10.75 8.11
CA CYS A 198 14.52 10.94 9.56
C CYS A 198 14.04 12.35 9.93
N ALA A 199 14.56 13.38 9.27
CA ALA A 199 14.13 14.77 9.48
C ALA A 199 12.63 14.96 9.15
N SER A 200 12.15 14.33 8.08
CA SER A 200 10.73 14.34 7.73
C SER A 200 9.87 13.64 8.79
N VAL A 201 10.33 12.53 9.37
CA VAL A 201 9.60 11.85 10.45
C VAL A 201 9.51 12.74 11.69
N VAL A 202 10.62 13.29 12.17
CA VAL A 202 10.64 14.16 13.37
C VAL A 202 9.77 15.41 13.18
N LYS A 203 9.67 15.93 11.95
CA LYS A 203 8.82 17.07 11.62
C LYS A 203 7.32 16.78 11.77
N HIS A 204 6.89 15.55 11.49
CA HIS A 204 5.46 15.19 11.42
C HIS A 204 4.98 14.29 12.56
N PHE A 205 5.89 13.68 13.32
CA PHE A 205 5.57 12.72 14.36
C PHE A 205 6.29 13.08 15.67
N PRO A 206 5.70 12.79 16.84
CA PRO A 206 6.31 13.06 18.15
C PRO A 206 7.38 12.00 18.48
N LEU A 207 8.41 11.91 17.63
CA LEU A 207 9.55 11.01 17.76
C LEU A 207 10.83 11.84 17.79
N SER A 208 11.79 11.42 18.60
CA SER A 208 13.16 11.90 18.54
C SER A 208 13.83 11.46 17.23
N TYR A 209 14.90 12.16 16.85
CA TYR A 209 15.72 11.77 15.70
C TYR A 209 16.34 10.37 15.88
N GLU A 210 16.72 10.01 17.11
CA GLU A 210 17.26 8.68 17.42
C GLU A 210 16.22 7.58 17.24
N GLU A 211 14.98 7.80 17.69
CA GLU A 211 13.85 6.88 17.44
C GLU A 211 13.55 6.77 15.94
N ALA A 212 13.52 7.90 15.22
CA ALA A 212 13.34 7.88 13.78
C ALA A 212 14.44 7.05 13.11
N ARG A 213 15.71 7.27 13.45
CA ARG A 213 16.86 6.51 12.92
C ARG A 213 16.78 5.02 13.27
N TYR A 214 16.35 4.69 14.50
CA TYR A 214 16.11 3.31 14.91
C TYR A 214 15.06 2.63 14.03
N PHE A 215 13.93 3.29 13.76
CA PHE A 215 12.92 2.75 12.84
C PHE A 215 13.44 2.64 11.40
N ALA A 216 14.20 3.63 10.95
CA ALA A 216 14.81 3.63 9.62
C ALA A 216 15.68 2.39 9.39
N GLY A 217 16.54 2.04 10.38
CA GLY A 217 17.42 0.88 10.31
C GLY A 217 16.69 -0.47 10.25
N ARG A 218 15.40 -0.51 10.59
CA ARG A 218 14.57 -1.73 10.54
C ARG A 218 13.82 -1.90 9.21
N ARG A 219 13.79 -0.85 8.38
CA ARG A 219 13.09 -0.83 7.09
C ARG A 219 13.90 -1.54 6.00
N TRP A 220 13.72 -2.84 5.90
CA TRP A 220 14.32 -3.68 4.85
C TRP A 220 13.62 -3.51 3.49
N ASN A 221 12.39 -3.02 3.49
CA ASN A 221 11.48 -3.06 2.36
C ASN A 221 11.46 -1.77 1.54
N TYR A 222 12.49 -0.94 1.66
CA TYR A 222 12.66 0.29 0.91
C TYR A 222 14.10 0.39 0.42
N GLY A 223 14.29 0.97 -0.76
CA GLY A 223 15.61 1.12 -1.34
C GLY A 223 15.57 1.79 -2.70
N PHE A 224 16.66 1.63 -3.43
CA PHE A 224 16.81 2.11 -4.79
C PHE A 224 17.19 0.96 -5.72
N PHE A 225 16.43 0.75 -6.78
CA PHE A 225 16.79 -0.16 -7.86
C PHE A 225 17.26 0.67 -9.05
N ARG A 226 18.54 0.55 -9.44
CA ARG A 226 19.14 1.37 -10.51
C ARG A 226 18.93 2.89 -10.35
N GLY A 227 18.75 3.37 -9.11
CA GLY A 227 18.50 4.78 -8.81
C GLY A 227 17.03 5.15 -8.62
N ARG A 228 16.08 4.29 -9.01
CA ARG A 228 14.64 4.45 -8.76
C ARG A 228 14.29 4.06 -7.35
N TYR A 229 13.59 4.93 -6.61
CA TYR A 229 13.09 4.58 -5.28
C TYR A 229 12.00 3.51 -5.39
N PHE A 230 12.04 2.54 -4.49
CA PHE A 230 11.00 1.51 -4.41
C PHE A 230 10.55 1.27 -2.98
N SER A 231 9.35 0.71 -2.87
CA SER A 231 8.82 0.08 -1.68
C SER A 231 8.34 -1.34 -2.00
N ILE A 232 8.52 -2.27 -1.06
CA ILE A 232 7.98 -3.63 -1.12
C ILE A 232 7.00 -3.81 0.03
N HIS A 233 5.82 -4.36 -0.25
CA HIS A 233 4.76 -4.53 0.72
C HIS A 233 4.32 -6.00 0.80
N PRO A 234 4.64 -6.69 1.91
CA PRO A 234 4.08 -7.99 2.23
C PRO A 234 2.55 -7.92 2.27
N THR A 235 1.87 -8.83 1.57
CA THR A 235 0.41 -8.90 1.47
C THR A 235 -0.05 -10.35 1.63
N LYS A 236 -1.15 -10.60 2.35
CA LYS A 236 -1.62 -11.97 2.61
C LYS A 236 -2.18 -12.63 1.34
N LYS A 237 -1.86 -13.91 1.13
CA LYS A 237 -2.56 -14.80 0.18
C LYS A 237 -3.99 -15.07 0.66
N ASN A 238 -4.84 -15.65 -0.20
CA ASN A 238 -6.26 -15.89 0.16
C ASN A 238 -6.42 -16.87 1.33
N ASP A 239 -5.59 -17.90 1.36
CA ASP A 239 -5.50 -18.93 2.41
C ASP A 239 -4.93 -18.40 3.73
N GLU A 240 -4.09 -17.36 3.69
CA GLU A 240 -3.60 -16.67 4.88
C GLU A 240 -4.61 -15.70 5.51
N ILE A 241 -5.72 -15.39 4.82
CA ILE A 241 -6.82 -14.56 5.35
C ILE A 241 -7.84 -15.49 6.03
N GLY A 242 -7.54 -15.86 7.26
CA GLY A 242 -8.36 -16.78 8.08
C GLY A 242 -9.52 -16.12 8.84
N GLU A 243 -9.50 -14.80 9.04
CA GLU A 243 -10.57 -14.06 9.74
C GLU A 243 -11.55 -13.44 8.74
N ASN A 244 -12.85 -13.54 9.04
CA ASN A 244 -13.91 -12.87 8.31
C ASN A 244 -14.42 -11.64 9.08
N TYR A 245 -15.02 -10.70 8.36
CA TYR A 245 -15.59 -9.51 8.97
C TYR A 245 -16.74 -9.90 9.93
N GLY A 246 -16.56 -9.59 11.22
CA GLY A 246 -17.53 -9.91 12.26
C GLY A 246 -17.15 -11.09 13.15
N ASP A 247 -16.14 -11.89 12.79
CA ASP A 247 -15.65 -13.00 13.62
C ASP A 247 -15.14 -12.51 14.99
N ARG A 248 -14.58 -11.29 15.01
CA ARG A 248 -14.19 -10.58 16.23
C ARG A 248 -14.78 -9.19 16.25
N ILE A 249 -15.11 -8.70 17.44
CA ILE A 249 -15.59 -7.35 17.66
C ILE A 249 -14.64 -6.65 18.63
N TYR A 250 -14.12 -5.51 18.19
CA TYR A 250 -13.19 -4.69 18.94
C TYR A 250 -13.94 -3.51 19.57
N ARG A 251 -13.56 -3.18 20.81
CA ARG A 251 -14.13 -2.09 21.60
C ARG A 251 -13.00 -1.33 22.27
N GLU A 252 -13.01 -0.01 22.13
CA GLU A 252 -12.10 0.86 22.85
C GLU A 252 -12.35 0.74 24.37
N LYS A 253 -11.26 0.64 25.14
CA LYS A 253 -11.28 0.57 26.61
C LYS A 253 -10.55 1.77 27.25
N GLY A 254 -10.25 2.79 26.45
CA GLY A 254 -9.46 3.96 26.86
C GLY A 254 -7.95 3.70 26.88
N VAL A 255 -7.21 4.64 27.45
CA VAL A 255 -5.75 4.59 27.53
C VAL A 255 -5.32 3.89 28.82
N ALA A 256 -4.44 2.91 28.70
CA ALA A 256 -3.85 2.22 29.85
C ALA A 256 -2.34 1.98 29.63
N ARG A 257 -1.57 1.95 30.72
CA ARG A 257 -0.18 1.46 30.69
C ARG A 257 -0.19 -0.03 30.98
N ILE A 258 0.33 -0.83 30.05
CA ILE A 258 0.38 -2.30 30.17
C ILE A 258 1.82 -2.81 30.14
N ARG A 259 2.05 -3.96 30.77
CA ARG A 259 3.25 -4.79 30.59
C ARG A 259 2.78 -6.15 30.08
N ALA A 260 3.31 -6.59 28.95
CA ALA A 260 2.94 -7.83 28.30
C ALA A 260 4.20 -8.57 27.81
N ILE A 261 4.05 -9.88 27.60
CA ILE A 261 5.07 -10.73 26.98
C ILE A 261 4.58 -11.06 25.56
N VAL A 262 5.45 -10.91 24.57
CA VAL A 262 5.15 -11.36 23.21
C VAL A 262 5.28 -12.88 23.20
N SER A 263 4.14 -13.58 23.11
CA SER A 263 4.09 -15.04 23.06
C SER A 263 4.29 -15.60 21.65
N ASP A 264 3.98 -14.81 20.63
CA ASP A 264 4.10 -15.18 19.21
C ASP A 264 4.42 -13.92 18.38
N ALA A 265 5.41 -14.04 17.50
CA ALA A 265 5.85 -13.00 16.56
C ALA A 265 6.05 -13.58 15.14
N SER A 266 5.41 -14.71 14.83
CA SER A 266 5.53 -15.42 13.56
C SER A 266 5.06 -14.60 12.35
N GLU A 267 4.14 -13.65 12.54
CA GLU A 267 3.67 -12.72 11.50
C GLU A 267 4.47 -11.38 11.44
N SER A 268 5.65 -11.26 12.09
CA SER A 268 6.45 -10.02 12.16
C SER A 268 7.59 -9.87 11.14
#